data_AF-A0A7K3MCF8-F1
#
_entry.id   AF-A0A7K3MCF8-F1
#
_cell.length_a   1.000
_cell.length_b   1.000
_cell.length_c   1.000
_cell.angle_alpha   90.00
_cell.angle_beta   90.00
_cell.angle_gamma   90.00
#
_symmetry.space_group_name_H-M   'P 1'
#
loop_
_entity.id
_entity.type
_entity.pdbx_description
1 polymer ?
#
loop_
_entity_poly.entity_id
_entity_poly.type
_entity_poly.pdbx_seq_one_letter_code
_entity_poly.pdbx_strand_id
1 'polypeptide(L)'
;MLFEQTPFKDGYRPQVMEPGWAKELLGSTVAEWVSIGFCLLSAAKDNIKYPFEWTPTTAQLLDTLGGAERFDEVVRRSFTADIGTLKTKRRREVERYGDTPGERYVREPFAYNPLHTYPLVGGVADGFLAPCMPLIEMRTSALGIVYEGLEKWSTQFTNDTGNLFEQYVGMHLKLVEGAQLYPEIQHVQRKQHLHSVDWLLVMPKVVVIVECKSMMPDRAIHEGATDFMDSHVRRLNKPINQINRTAAAITSRIQEFTRIPSDRPIVGLIVTLGTFDMANSPIVRGELAAADVPTAIIGVDELEQLVMTETTGLDAFMAEVANHQAAPGVVDLTGWPKITTRGANPILNAAFDALPAITKVQQWREARAREPGP
;
A
#
# COMPACT_ATOMS: atom_id res chain seq x y z
N MET A 1 11.52 5.23 -7.36
CA MET A 1 10.08 4.95 -7.08
C MET A 1 9.82 5.12 -5.58
N LEU A 2 8.59 5.30 -5.10
CA LEU A 2 8.29 5.76 -3.73
C LEU A 2 9.02 4.99 -2.60
N PHE A 3 9.26 3.68 -2.73
CA PHE A 3 10.09 2.90 -1.79
C PHE A 3 11.54 3.37 -1.66
N GLU A 4 12.13 3.89 -2.74
CA GLU A 4 13.52 4.38 -2.78
C GLU A 4 13.61 5.89 -2.57
N GLN A 5 12.49 6.62 -2.73
CA GLN A 5 12.43 8.09 -2.68
C GLN A 5 11.90 8.62 -1.34
N THR A 6 11.12 7.82 -0.63
CA THR A 6 10.60 8.19 0.69
C THR A 6 11.73 8.09 1.71
N PRO A 7 12.05 9.16 2.45
CA PRO A 7 13.04 9.08 3.51
C PRO A 7 12.52 8.23 4.67
N PHE A 8 13.42 7.61 5.42
CA PHE A 8 13.08 7.02 6.71
C PHE A 8 12.83 8.12 7.76
N LYS A 9 12.09 7.78 8.80
CA LYS A 9 11.88 8.64 9.99
C LYS A 9 13.23 9.05 10.58
N ASP A 10 13.32 10.30 11.06
CA ASP A 10 14.55 10.82 11.67
C ASP A 10 15.04 9.90 12.81
N GLY A 11 16.32 9.52 12.74
CA GLY A 11 16.96 8.64 13.73
C GLY A 11 16.67 7.15 13.53
N TYR A 12 15.77 6.76 12.63
CA TYR A 12 15.60 5.36 12.26
C TYR A 12 16.77 4.86 11.39
N ARG A 13 17.19 3.61 11.61
CA ARG A 13 18.17 2.93 10.76
C ARG A 13 17.50 1.71 10.14
N PRO A 14 17.45 1.60 8.80
CA PRO A 14 16.88 0.42 8.15
C PRO A 14 17.67 -0.82 8.52
N GLN A 15 16.98 -1.95 8.64
CA GLN A 15 17.57 -3.25 8.96
C GLN A 15 18.01 -4.00 7.70
N VAL A 16 17.26 -3.88 6.62
CA VAL A 16 17.50 -4.57 5.34
C VAL A 16 17.30 -3.67 4.13
N MET A 17 16.51 -2.59 4.24
CA MET A 17 16.32 -1.59 3.19
C MET A 17 17.48 -0.57 3.12
N GLU A 18 18.71 -1.06 3.17
CA GLU A 18 19.93 -0.27 2.97
C GLU A 18 20.21 0.00 1.47
N PRO A 19 21.07 0.95 1.09
CA PRO A 19 21.37 1.21 -0.32
C PRO A 19 21.74 -0.07 -1.09
N GLY A 20 20.93 -0.40 -2.12
CA GLY A 20 21.10 -1.61 -2.93
C GLY A 20 20.16 -2.77 -2.60
N TRP A 21 19.35 -2.67 -1.53
CA TRP A 21 18.39 -3.72 -1.13
C TRP A 21 17.50 -4.21 -2.27
N ALA A 22 17.02 -3.29 -3.13
CA ALA A 22 16.14 -3.62 -4.25
C ALA A 22 16.82 -4.56 -5.25
N LYS A 23 18.09 -4.31 -5.56
CA LYS A 23 18.87 -5.19 -6.45
C LYS A 23 19.07 -6.56 -5.83
N GLU A 24 19.27 -6.64 -4.53
CA GLU A 24 19.42 -7.90 -3.82
C GLU A 24 18.10 -8.70 -3.81
N LEU A 25 16.96 -8.02 -3.63
CA LEU A 25 15.64 -8.63 -3.57
C LEU A 25 15.12 -9.00 -4.97
N LEU A 26 14.92 -7.97 -5.81
CA LEU A 26 14.24 -8.04 -7.10
C LEU A 26 15.17 -8.41 -8.25
N GLY A 27 16.48 -8.31 -8.02
CA GLY A 27 17.47 -8.42 -9.07
C GLY A 27 17.68 -7.14 -9.85
N SER A 28 16.90 -6.07 -9.62
CA SER A 28 16.96 -4.77 -10.30
C SER A 28 16.62 -3.63 -9.34
N THR A 29 16.66 -2.38 -9.81
CA THR A 29 16.02 -1.28 -9.06
C THR A 29 14.51 -1.46 -9.04
N VAL A 30 13.84 -0.80 -8.10
CA VAL A 30 12.37 -0.86 -8.01
C VAL A 30 11.76 -0.26 -9.30
N ALA A 31 12.29 0.87 -9.78
CA ALA A 31 11.80 1.54 -10.99
C ALA A 31 11.93 0.67 -12.27
N GLU A 32 13.06 -0.04 -12.43
CA GLU A 32 13.24 -1.02 -13.50
C GLU A 32 12.24 -2.17 -13.38
N TRP A 33 12.05 -2.71 -12.17
CA TRP A 33 11.12 -3.82 -11.93
C TRP A 33 9.69 -3.51 -12.36
N VAL A 34 9.18 -2.34 -11.96
CA VAL A 34 7.83 -1.90 -12.37
C VAL A 34 7.75 -1.61 -13.86
N SER A 35 8.81 -1.04 -14.45
CA SER A 35 8.84 -0.79 -15.89
C SER A 35 8.83 -2.09 -16.70
N ILE A 36 9.55 -3.12 -16.26
CA ILE A 36 9.51 -4.48 -16.83
C ILE A 36 8.11 -5.06 -16.70
N GLY A 37 7.51 -4.96 -15.50
CA GLY A 37 6.12 -5.35 -15.25
C GLY A 37 5.12 -4.69 -16.20
N PHE A 38 5.27 -3.40 -16.44
CA PHE A 38 4.46 -2.65 -17.39
C PHE A 38 4.59 -3.19 -18.82
N CYS A 39 5.82 -3.46 -19.29
CA CYS A 39 6.04 -4.07 -20.59
C CYS A 39 5.37 -5.45 -20.71
N LEU A 40 5.51 -6.29 -19.68
CA LEU A 40 4.87 -7.62 -19.62
C LEU A 40 3.35 -7.53 -19.62
N LEU A 41 2.78 -6.60 -18.84
CA LEU A 41 1.35 -6.38 -18.77
C LEU A 41 0.79 -5.87 -20.11
N SER A 42 1.50 -4.96 -20.77
CA SER A 42 1.15 -4.48 -22.12
C SER A 42 1.16 -5.62 -23.13
N ALA A 43 2.23 -6.42 -23.17
CA ALA A 43 2.30 -7.59 -24.06
C ALA A 43 1.17 -8.59 -23.77
N ALA A 44 0.90 -8.89 -22.49
CA ALA A 44 -0.16 -9.80 -22.10
C ALA A 44 -1.56 -9.31 -22.53
N LYS A 45 -1.83 -8.00 -22.42
CA LYS A 45 -3.08 -7.37 -22.89
C LYS A 45 -3.33 -7.59 -24.39
N ASP A 46 -2.26 -7.66 -25.17
CA ASP A 46 -2.30 -7.93 -26.61
C ASP A 46 -2.20 -9.43 -26.93
N ASN A 47 -2.35 -10.32 -25.93
CA ASN A 47 -2.20 -11.77 -26.04
C ASN A 47 -0.82 -12.24 -26.55
N ILE A 48 0.21 -11.43 -26.32
CA ILE A 48 1.59 -11.74 -26.70
C ILE A 48 2.27 -12.51 -25.56
N LYS A 49 2.95 -13.62 -25.91
CA LYS A 49 3.67 -14.49 -24.96
C LYS A 49 5.10 -13.99 -24.75
N TYR A 50 5.70 -14.29 -23.61
CA TYR A 50 7.14 -14.05 -23.40
C TYR A 50 7.97 -15.30 -23.76
N PRO A 51 9.17 -15.20 -24.35
CA PRO A 51 9.76 -13.99 -24.93
C PRO A 51 8.97 -13.50 -26.13
N PHE A 52 8.94 -12.17 -26.32
CA PHE A 52 8.35 -11.52 -27.49
C PHE A 52 9.39 -10.72 -28.25
N GLU A 53 9.12 -10.51 -29.54
CA GLU A 53 10.00 -9.72 -30.40
C GLU A 53 9.81 -8.22 -30.15
N TRP A 54 10.94 -7.53 -29.99
CA TRP A 54 10.96 -6.08 -29.88
C TRP A 54 10.95 -5.47 -31.28
N THR A 55 9.96 -4.63 -31.57
CA THR A 55 9.97 -3.80 -32.78
C THR A 55 11.12 -2.78 -32.68
N PRO A 56 11.64 -2.25 -33.80
CA PRO A 56 12.67 -1.19 -33.74
C PRO A 56 12.27 0.01 -32.88
N THR A 57 10.97 0.34 -32.86
CA THR A 57 10.41 1.40 -32.01
C THR A 57 10.46 1.00 -30.54
N THR A 58 9.92 -0.17 -30.18
CA THR A 58 9.84 -0.60 -28.78
C THR A 58 11.18 -1.04 -28.19
N ALA A 59 12.12 -1.48 -29.03
CA ALA A 59 13.46 -1.89 -28.62
C ALA A 59 14.25 -0.77 -27.90
N GLN A 60 13.97 0.50 -28.19
CA GLN A 60 14.64 1.61 -27.48
C GLN A 60 14.23 1.72 -26.00
N LEU A 61 13.18 1.02 -25.55
CA LEU A 61 12.88 0.87 -24.12
C LEU A 61 13.93 0.00 -23.43
N LEU A 62 14.53 -0.96 -24.15
CA LEU A 62 15.55 -1.82 -23.56
C LEU A 62 16.76 -1.01 -23.12
N ASP A 63 17.14 0.04 -23.84
CA ASP A 63 18.25 0.92 -23.48
C ASP A 63 18.04 1.57 -22.09
N THR A 64 16.79 1.85 -21.72
CA THR A 64 16.46 2.43 -20.40
C THR A 64 16.30 1.38 -19.30
N LEU A 65 16.22 0.09 -19.68
CA LEU A 65 16.07 -1.06 -18.78
C LEU A 65 17.35 -1.91 -18.68
N GLY A 66 18.49 -1.37 -19.13
CA GLY A 66 19.79 -2.04 -19.05
C GLY A 66 20.07 -3.05 -20.17
N GLY A 67 19.26 -3.05 -21.24
CA GLY A 67 19.41 -3.89 -22.42
C GLY A 67 18.55 -5.16 -22.42
N ALA A 68 18.53 -5.86 -23.56
CA ALA A 68 17.74 -7.07 -23.77
C ALA A 68 18.11 -8.20 -22.78
N GLU A 69 19.41 -8.45 -22.59
CA GLU A 69 19.91 -9.48 -21.69
C GLU A 69 19.46 -9.23 -20.25
N ARG A 70 19.54 -7.97 -19.81
CA ARG A 70 19.13 -7.55 -18.47
C ARG A 70 17.63 -7.68 -18.25
N PHE A 71 16.84 -7.27 -19.23
CA PHE A 71 15.39 -7.45 -19.22
C PHE A 71 15.05 -8.93 -19.06
N ASP A 72 15.64 -9.79 -19.90
CA ASP A 72 15.40 -11.23 -19.90
C ASP A 72 15.81 -11.90 -18.59
N GLU A 73 16.94 -11.49 -18.00
CA GLU A 73 17.43 -11.96 -16.70
C GLU A 73 16.39 -11.73 -15.60
N VAL A 74 15.88 -10.49 -15.49
CA VAL A 74 14.91 -10.11 -14.46
C VAL A 74 13.57 -10.82 -14.68
N VAL A 75 13.08 -10.89 -15.93
CA VAL A 75 11.84 -11.59 -16.23
C VAL A 75 11.94 -13.07 -15.86
N ARG A 76 13.01 -13.75 -16.29
CA ARG A 76 13.18 -15.19 -16.05
C ARG A 76 13.34 -15.51 -14.56
N ARG A 77 14.13 -14.72 -13.84
CA ARG A 77 14.34 -14.91 -12.40
C ARG A 77 13.03 -14.76 -11.61
N SER A 78 12.21 -13.78 -11.99
CA SER A 78 11.30 -13.18 -11.01
C SER A 78 9.83 -13.15 -11.40
N PHE A 79 9.51 -13.44 -12.67
CA PHE A 79 8.15 -13.48 -13.19
C PHE A 79 7.75 -14.85 -13.74
N THR A 80 8.73 -15.70 -14.08
CA THR A 80 8.48 -16.97 -14.76
C THR A 80 8.63 -18.20 -13.87
N ALA A 81 7.77 -19.19 -14.08
CA ALA A 81 7.96 -20.56 -13.60
C ALA A 81 7.30 -21.55 -14.57
N ASP A 82 7.77 -22.80 -14.62
CA ASP A 82 7.07 -23.84 -15.36
C ASP A 82 5.89 -24.42 -14.55
N ILE A 83 4.94 -25.02 -15.26
CA ILE A 83 3.73 -25.62 -14.66
C ILE A 83 4.05 -26.71 -13.63
N GLY A 84 5.15 -27.45 -13.76
CA GLY A 84 5.60 -28.46 -12.80
C GLY A 84 6.08 -27.83 -11.50
N THR A 85 6.86 -26.76 -11.59
CA THR A 85 7.29 -25.93 -10.46
C THR A 85 6.10 -25.34 -9.71
N LEU A 86 5.12 -24.76 -10.43
CA LEU A 86 3.91 -24.21 -9.82
C LEU A 86 3.10 -25.29 -9.08
N LYS A 87 2.89 -26.46 -9.71
CA LYS A 87 2.20 -27.60 -9.08
C LYS A 87 2.92 -28.07 -7.82
N THR A 88 4.25 -28.09 -7.85
CA THR A 88 5.08 -28.50 -6.71
C THR A 88 4.97 -27.50 -5.56
N LYS A 89 5.09 -26.19 -5.84
CA LYS A 89 4.91 -25.12 -4.84
C LYS A 89 3.51 -25.17 -4.21
N ARG A 90 2.46 -25.27 -5.04
CA ARG A 90 1.08 -25.38 -4.54
C ARG A 90 0.89 -26.61 -3.67
N ARG A 91 1.42 -27.77 -4.07
CA ARG A 91 1.31 -29.01 -3.28
C ARG A 91 1.98 -28.87 -1.91
N ARG A 92 3.21 -28.35 -1.88
CA ARG A 92 3.94 -28.11 -0.62
C ARG A 92 3.16 -27.22 0.35
N GLU A 93 2.57 -26.14 -0.16
CA GLU A 93 1.78 -25.24 0.68
C GLU A 93 0.49 -25.88 1.18
N VAL A 94 -0.22 -26.64 0.36
CA VAL A 94 -1.43 -27.36 0.79
C VAL A 94 -1.10 -28.44 1.84
N GLU A 95 -0.01 -29.18 1.64
CA GLU A 95 0.42 -30.25 2.56
C GLU A 95 0.90 -29.71 3.92
N ARG A 96 1.39 -28.47 3.98
CA ARG A 96 1.88 -27.81 5.20
C ARG A 96 0.81 -27.68 6.29
N TYR A 97 -0.47 -27.57 5.89
CA TYR A 97 -1.56 -27.31 6.82
C TYR A 97 -2.28 -28.58 7.32
N GLY A 98 -1.87 -29.78 6.88
CA GLY A 98 -2.22 -31.04 7.55
C GLY A 98 -3.71 -31.41 7.60
N ASP A 99 -4.52 -31.03 6.60
CA ASP A 99 -5.97 -31.24 6.62
C ASP A 99 -6.42 -32.64 6.16
N THR A 100 -7.57 -33.08 6.68
CA THR A 100 -8.30 -34.25 6.16
C THR A 100 -8.90 -33.97 4.77
N PRO A 101 -9.16 -34.98 3.91
CA PRO A 101 -9.54 -34.78 2.50
C PRO A 101 -10.75 -33.85 2.25
N GLY A 102 -11.66 -33.69 3.23
CA GLY A 102 -12.85 -32.83 3.11
C GLY A 102 -12.59 -31.35 3.38
N GLU A 103 -11.72 -31.00 4.33
CA GLU A 103 -11.38 -29.62 4.69
C GLU A 103 -10.58 -28.91 3.58
N ARG A 104 -9.83 -29.71 2.80
CA ARG A 104 -9.10 -29.24 1.63
C ARG A 104 -9.99 -28.53 0.61
N TYR A 105 -11.19 -29.04 0.35
CA TYR A 105 -12.11 -28.47 -0.66
C TYR A 105 -12.80 -27.19 -0.19
N VAL A 106 -13.02 -27.04 1.11
CA VAL A 106 -13.57 -25.80 1.70
C VAL A 106 -12.58 -24.64 1.54
N ARG A 107 -11.29 -24.93 1.61
CA ARG A 107 -10.21 -23.94 1.44
C ARG A 107 -9.73 -23.79 -0.01
N GLU A 108 -10.21 -24.58 -0.98
CA GLU A 108 -9.69 -24.54 -2.36
C GLU A 108 -9.89 -23.21 -3.12
N PRO A 109 -11.04 -22.50 -3.02
CA PRO A 109 -11.20 -21.16 -3.61
C PRO A 109 -10.22 -20.13 -3.03
N PHE A 110 -9.70 -20.46 -1.86
CA PHE A 110 -8.88 -19.67 -0.97
C PHE A 110 -7.52 -20.36 -0.79
N ALA A 111 -7.06 -21.16 -1.75
CA ALA A 111 -5.77 -21.83 -1.62
C ALA A 111 -4.65 -20.91 -2.09
N TYR A 112 -3.44 -21.08 -1.52
CA TYR A 112 -2.23 -20.44 -2.04
C TYR A 112 -2.15 -20.60 -3.56
N ASN A 113 -2.08 -19.45 -4.25
CA ASN A 113 -1.99 -19.39 -5.70
C ASN A 113 -0.56 -18.97 -6.10
N PRO A 114 0.27 -19.89 -6.64
CA PRO A 114 1.66 -19.59 -6.97
C PRO A 114 1.82 -18.58 -8.12
N LEU A 115 0.74 -18.24 -8.82
CA LEU A 115 0.72 -17.19 -9.84
C LEU A 115 0.92 -15.78 -9.25
N HIS A 116 0.71 -15.58 -7.94
CA HIS A 116 1.05 -14.32 -7.26
C HIS A 116 2.57 -14.05 -7.30
N THR A 117 3.38 -15.11 -7.25
CA THR A 117 4.84 -15.01 -7.32
C THR A 117 5.35 -15.10 -8.76
N TYR A 118 4.77 -16.00 -9.57
CA TYR A 118 5.19 -16.22 -10.95
C TYR A 118 3.99 -16.11 -11.90
N PRO A 119 3.63 -14.88 -12.32
CA PRO A 119 2.47 -14.66 -13.18
C PRO A 119 2.66 -15.19 -14.61
N LEU A 120 3.89 -15.52 -15.04
CA LEU A 120 4.20 -16.07 -16.35
C LEU A 120 4.52 -17.57 -16.27
N VAL A 121 3.80 -18.38 -17.04
CA VAL A 121 3.82 -19.85 -16.93
C VAL A 121 4.34 -20.52 -18.19
N GLY A 122 5.42 -21.29 -18.03
CA GLY A 122 6.00 -22.13 -19.08
C GLY A 122 5.55 -23.60 -19.01
N GLY A 123 5.87 -24.37 -20.06
CA GLY A 123 5.58 -25.81 -20.11
C GLY A 123 4.14 -26.16 -20.49
N VAL A 124 3.36 -25.18 -20.97
CA VAL A 124 2.01 -25.37 -21.54
C VAL A 124 2.03 -25.20 -23.06
N ALA A 125 2.83 -24.26 -23.55
CA ALA A 125 3.09 -24.00 -24.97
C ALA A 125 4.52 -23.45 -25.10
N ASP A 126 4.98 -23.21 -26.32
CA ASP A 126 6.22 -22.47 -26.54
C ASP A 126 6.15 -21.08 -25.89
N GLY A 127 7.19 -20.75 -25.14
CA GLY A 127 7.28 -19.54 -24.32
C GLY A 127 6.52 -19.64 -22.98
N PHE A 128 6.17 -18.47 -22.46
CA PHE A 128 5.52 -18.24 -21.18
C PHE A 128 4.23 -17.46 -21.39
N LEU A 129 3.14 -18.00 -20.88
CA LEU A 129 1.80 -17.41 -20.93
C LEU A 129 1.52 -16.61 -19.66
N ALA A 130 0.69 -15.58 -19.73
CA ALA A 130 0.14 -14.90 -18.56
C ALA A 130 -1.31 -15.37 -18.34
N PRO A 131 -1.60 -16.40 -17.52
CA PRO A 131 -2.94 -16.96 -17.40
C PRO A 131 -3.94 -15.99 -16.76
N CYS A 132 -3.43 -15.06 -15.93
CA CYS A 132 -4.20 -14.01 -15.27
C CYS A 132 -3.38 -12.73 -15.29
N MET A 133 -3.64 -11.86 -16.27
CA MET A 133 -2.88 -10.61 -16.46
C MET A 133 -2.86 -9.70 -15.23
N PRO A 134 -3.97 -9.55 -14.45
CA PRO A 134 -3.93 -8.75 -13.21
C PRO A 134 -2.89 -9.20 -12.18
N LEU A 135 -2.40 -10.45 -12.25
CA LEU A 135 -1.34 -10.91 -11.35
C LEU A 135 0.04 -10.35 -11.72
N ILE A 136 0.25 -9.89 -12.96
CA ILE A 136 1.47 -9.13 -13.33
C ILE A 136 1.45 -7.77 -12.63
N GLU A 137 0.30 -7.11 -12.64
CA GLU A 137 0.09 -5.83 -11.96
C GLU A 137 0.30 -5.98 -10.45
N MET A 138 -0.36 -6.99 -9.84
CA MET A 138 -0.15 -7.29 -8.42
C MET A 138 1.32 -7.57 -8.10
N ARG A 139 2.01 -8.37 -8.93
CA ARG A 139 3.44 -8.70 -8.75
C ARG A 139 4.34 -7.46 -8.75
N THR A 140 3.95 -6.43 -9.48
CA THR A 140 4.72 -5.19 -9.63
C THR A 140 4.27 -4.06 -8.71
N SER A 141 3.14 -4.23 -8.03
CA SER A 141 2.66 -3.30 -7.02
C SER A 141 3.50 -3.30 -5.73
N ALA A 142 3.25 -2.31 -4.87
CA ALA A 142 3.82 -2.26 -3.53
C ALA A 142 3.57 -3.56 -2.74
N LEU A 143 2.36 -4.12 -2.86
CA LEU A 143 1.98 -5.39 -2.25
C LEU A 143 2.90 -6.55 -2.71
N GLY A 144 3.16 -6.63 -4.02
CA GLY A 144 4.07 -7.64 -4.57
C GLY A 144 5.49 -7.54 -4.02
N ILE A 145 6.01 -6.31 -3.89
CA ILE A 145 7.35 -6.06 -3.34
C ILE A 145 7.41 -6.40 -1.84
N VAL A 146 6.37 -6.08 -1.08
CA VAL A 146 6.30 -6.41 0.35
C VAL A 146 6.27 -7.91 0.57
N TYR A 147 5.53 -8.66 -0.26
CA TYR A 147 5.54 -10.13 -0.16
C TYR A 147 6.90 -10.74 -0.49
N GLU A 148 7.61 -10.22 -1.51
CA GLU A 148 8.97 -10.66 -1.81
C GLU A 148 9.91 -10.39 -0.63
N GLY A 149 9.86 -9.18 -0.07
CA GLY A 149 10.68 -8.81 1.07
C GLY A 149 10.37 -9.62 2.32
N LEU A 150 9.09 -9.96 2.55
CA LEU A 150 8.65 -10.83 3.64
C LEU A 150 9.18 -12.26 3.48
N GLU A 151 9.11 -12.82 2.26
CA GLU A 151 9.66 -14.16 1.98
C GLU A 151 11.17 -14.22 2.24
N LYS A 152 11.90 -13.16 1.87
CA LYS A 152 13.36 -13.12 1.98
C LYS A 152 13.87 -12.77 3.38
N TRP A 153 13.33 -11.73 3.99
CA TRP A 153 13.86 -11.11 5.21
C TRP A 153 12.85 -11.02 6.36
N SER A 154 11.64 -11.56 6.17
CA SER A 154 10.61 -11.66 7.21
C SER A 154 10.33 -10.30 7.88
N THR A 155 10.36 -10.26 9.21
CA THR A 155 9.94 -9.09 10.00
C THR A 155 10.83 -7.87 9.84
N GLN A 156 12.11 -8.06 9.47
CA GLN A 156 13.05 -6.95 9.26
C GLN A 156 12.56 -6.05 8.11
N PHE A 157 12.14 -6.66 7.01
CA PHE A 157 11.61 -5.92 5.86
C PHE A 157 10.30 -5.22 6.17
N THR A 158 9.39 -5.87 6.91
CA THR A 158 8.12 -5.25 7.29
C THR A 158 8.30 -4.10 8.27
N ASN A 159 9.32 -4.14 9.14
CA ASN A 159 9.66 -3.04 10.03
C ASN A 159 10.16 -1.82 9.25
N ASP A 160 11.07 -2.03 8.29
CA ASP A 160 11.56 -0.97 7.41
C ASP A 160 10.42 -0.39 6.57
N THR A 161 9.59 -1.26 5.98
CA THR A 161 8.38 -0.86 5.23
C THR A 161 7.42 -0.05 6.09
N GLY A 162 7.22 -0.42 7.36
CA GLY A 162 6.40 0.34 8.30
C GLY A 162 6.88 1.77 8.48
N ASN A 163 8.18 1.95 8.69
CA ASN A 163 8.78 3.27 8.84
C ASN A 163 8.68 4.11 7.55
N LEU A 164 8.87 3.50 6.37
CA LEU A 164 8.65 4.18 5.10
C LEU A 164 7.19 4.57 4.90
N PHE A 165 6.26 3.68 5.25
CA PHE A 165 4.83 3.91 5.08
C PHE A 165 4.34 5.08 5.94
N GLU A 166 4.81 5.18 7.18
CA GLU A 166 4.55 6.34 8.03
C GLU A 166 4.98 7.65 7.35
N GLN A 167 6.20 7.70 6.79
CA GLN A 167 6.70 8.90 6.11
C GLN A 167 5.94 9.19 4.81
N TYR A 168 5.56 8.15 4.07
CA TYR A 168 4.74 8.24 2.86
C TYR A 168 3.38 8.89 3.14
N VAL A 169 2.70 8.45 4.21
CA VAL A 169 1.45 9.06 4.68
C VAL A 169 1.68 10.52 5.06
N GLY A 170 2.76 10.82 5.78
CA GLY A 170 3.14 12.19 6.13
C GLY A 170 3.36 13.10 4.92
N MET A 171 3.96 12.59 3.83
CA MET A 171 4.11 13.33 2.57
C MET A 171 2.75 13.70 1.97
N HIS A 172 1.79 12.77 2.00
CA HIS A 172 0.43 13.01 1.51
C HIS A 172 -0.32 14.02 2.36
N LEU A 173 -0.26 13.90 3.68
CA LEU A 173 -0.93 14.82 4.61
C LEU A 173 -0.44 16.28 4.44
N LYS A 174 0.81 16.50 4.03
CA LYS A 174 1.34 17.83 3.71
C LYS A 174 0.67 18.50 2.50
N LEU A 175 -0.05 17.75 1.66
CA LEU A 175 -0.79 18.30 0.52
C LEU A 175 -2.12 18.94 0.92
N VAL A 176 -2.57 18.76 2.17
CA VAL A 176 -3.77 19.43 2.69
C VAL A 176 -3.44 20.90 2.95
N GLU A 177 -3.90 21.77 2.06
CA GLU A 177 -3.66 23.21 2.16
C GLU A 177 -4.27 23.78 3.45
N GLY A 178 -3.62 24.76 4.08
CA GLY A 178 -4.16 25.42 5.27
C GLY A 178 -4.20 24.57 6.55
N ALA A 179 -3.79 23.30 6.49
CA ALA A 179 -3.61 22.46 7.67
C ALA A 179 -2.19 22.58 8.24
N GLN A 180 -2.07 22.36 9.55
CA GLN A 180 -0.78 22.19 10.22
C GLN A 180 -0.56 20.71 10.51
N LEU A 181 0.55 20.17 10.05
CA LEU A 181 0.92 18.77 10.30
C LEU A 181 1.98 18.69 11.40
N TYR A 182 1.72 17.89 12.42
CA TYR A 182 2.66 17.59 13.49
C TYR A 182 3.03 16.10 13.44
N PRO A 183 4.33 15.74 13.58
CA PRO A 183 4.75 14.35 13.68
C PRO A 183 4.41 13.78 15.06
N GLU A 184 4.68 12.48 15.22
CA GLU A 184 4.60 11.78 16.51
C GLU A 184 5.22 12.58 17.67
N ILE A 185 4.45 12.73 18.75
CA ILE A 185 4.81 13.40 19.98
C ILE A 185 5.14 12.36 21.05
N GLN A 186 6.37 12.40 21.55
CA GLN A 186 6.79 11.64 22.72
C GLN A 186 6.38 12.38 23.99
N HIS A 187 5.82 11.67 24.96
CA HIS A 187 5.40 12.24 26.24
C HIS A 187 5.53 11.21 27.37
N VAL A 188 5.53 11.71 28.61
CA VAL A 188 5.59 10.84 29.80
C VAL A 188 4.27 10.89 30.56
N GLN A 189 3.62 9.74 30.71
CA GLN A 189 2.42 9.61 31.54
C GLN A 189 2.65 8.55 32.62
N ARG A 190 2.46 8.91 33.89
CA ARG A 190 2.63 7.99 35.03
C ARG A 190 3.97 7.22 35.00
N LYS A 191 5.07 7.90 34.64
CA LYS A 191 6.44 7.36 34.47
C LYS A 191 6.65 6.40 33.28
N GLN A 192 5.65 6.23 32.42
CA GLN A 192 5.80 5.48 31.18
C GLN A 192 6.09 6.46 30.04
N HIS A 193 7.11 6.14 29.23
CA HIS A 193 7.36 6.82 27.97
C HIS A 193 6.37 6.32 26.94
N LEU A 194 5.56 7.22 26.42
CA LEU A 194 4.49 6.94 25.49
C LEU A 194 4.68 7.75 24.22
N HIS A 195 4.23 7.15 23.14
CA HIS A 195 4.16 7.79 21.84
C HIS A 195 2.69 8.09 21.52
N SER A 196 2.46 9.23 20.91
CA SER A 196 1.18 9.52 20.23
C SER A 196 0.99 8.61 19.01
N VAL A 197 0.00 8.91 18.20
CA VAL A 197 -0.05 8.41 16.82
C VAL A 197 1.06 9.00 15.95
N ASP A 198 1.21 8.45 14.75
CA ASP A 198 2.25 8.84 13.78
C ASP A 198 2.13 10.29 13.29
N TRP A 199 0.91 10.77 13.06
CA TRP A 199 0.65 12.13 12.57
C TRP A 199 -0.59 12.78 13.19
N LEU A 200 -0.50 14.10 13.39
CA LEU A 200 -1.61 14.95 13.84
C LEU A 200 -1.82 16.05 12.81
N LEU A 201 -2.98 16.06 12.16
CA LEU A 201 -3.36 17.08 11.18
C LEU A 201 -4.36 18.04 11.81
N VAL A 202 -3.94 19.28 12.03
CA VAL A 202 -4.76 20.34 12.62
C VAL A 202 -5.34 21.21 11.50
N MET A 203 -6.66 21.14 11.33
CA MET A 203 -7.42 21.99 10.41
C MET A 203 -8.26 23.00 11.20
N PRO A 204 -8.77 24.08 10.58
CA PRO A 204 -9.48 25.15 11.28
C PRO A 204 -10.65 24.68 12.17
N LYS A 205 -11.41 23.64 11.78
CA LYS A 205 -12.60 23.17 12.51
C LYS A 205 -12.44 21.81 13.18
N VAL A 206 -11.34 21.09 12.96
CA VAL A 206 -11.17 19.72 13.47
C VAL A 206 -9.69 19.35 13.63
N VAL A 207 -9.39 18.45 14.56
CA VAL A 207 -8.10 17.77 14.65
C VAL A 207 -8.26 16.34 14.17
N VAL A 208 -7.46 15.92 13.18
CA VAL A 208 -7.42 14.55 12.70
C VAL A 208 -6.17 13.86 13.25
N ILE A 209 -6.38 12.76 13.96
CA ILE A 209 -5.36 11.91 14.56
C ILE A 209 -5.15 10.73 13.61
N VAL A 210 -3.96 10.59 13.03
CA VAL A 210 -3.66 9.61 11.99
C VAL A 210 -2.65 8.58 12.48
N GLU A 211 -3.05 7.32 12.52
CA GLU A 211 -2.22 6.16 12.83
C GLU A 211 -1.97 5.35 11.56
N CYS A 212 -0.72 5.06 11.25
CA CYS A 212 -0.30 4.35 10.05
C CYS A 212 0.00 2.90 10.37
N LYS A 213 -0.43 1.99 9.49
CA LYS A 213 -0.11 0.58 9.58
C LYS A 213 0.23 0.04 8.20
N SER A 214 1.49 -0.32 7.98
CA SER A 214 1.95 -1.05 6.78
C SER A 214 1.44 -2.50 6.70
N MET A 215 0.37 -2.80 7.44
CA MET A 215 -0.26 -4.09 7.40
C MET A 215 -1.13 -4.22 6.16
N MET A 216 -1.20 -5.44 5.69
CA MET A 216 -2.05 -5.86 4.60
C MET A 216 -2.97 -6.95 5.17
N PRO A 217 -4.19 -7.11 4.63
CA PRO A 217 -5.04 -8.22 5.01
C PRO A 217 -4.26 -9.52 4.81
N ASP A 218 -4.20 -10.36 5.84
CA ASP A 218 -3.60 -11.67 5.67
C ASP A 218 -4.56 -12.61 4.96
N ARG A 219 -4.04 -13.80 4.67
CA ARG A 219 -4.78 -14.87 4.05
C ARG A 219 -6.13 -15.12 4.73
N ALA A 220 -6.17 -15.15 6.08
CA ALA A 220 -7.41 -15.35 6.82
C ALA A 220 -8.45 -14.26 6.56
N ILE A 221 -8.02 -13.00 6.43
CA ILE A 221 -8.91 -11.87 6.11
C ILE A 221 -9.37 -11.94 4.66
N HIS A 222 -8.46 -12.15 3.71
CA HIS A 222 -8.80 -12.23 2.28
C HIS A 222 -9.70 -13.41 1.95
N GLU A 223 -9.57 -14.51 2.68
CA GLU A 223 -10.24 -15.77 2.39
C GLU A 223 -11.48 -16.02 3.24
N GLY A 224 -11.82 -15.09 4.15
CA GLY A 224 -12.92 -15.29 5.09
C GLY A 224 -12.76 -16.57 5.92
N ALA A 225 -11.51 -16.92 6.28
CA ALA A 225 -11.20 -18.12 7.03
C ALA A 225 -11.84 -18.08 8.43
N THR A 226 -11.88 -19.21 9.13
CA THR A 226 -12.53 -19.33 10.45
C THR A 226 -12.01 -18.36 11.51
N ASP A 227 -10.78 -17.86 11.37
CA ASP A 227 -10.13 -16.88 12.26
C ASP A 227 -10.14 -15.44 11.70
N PHE A 228 -10.95 -15.16 10.67
CA PHE A 228 -11.12 -13.84 10.05
C PHE A 228 -11.32 -12.73 11.08
N MET A 229 -12.20 -12.95 12.06
CA MET A 229 -12.52 -11.95 13.07
C MET A 229 -11.36 -11.70 14.03
N ASP A 230 -10.74 -12.78 14.53
CA ASP A 230 -9.57 -12.67 15.40
C ASP A 230 -8.40 -11.97 14.70
N SER A 231 -8.25 -12.16 13.39
CA SER A 231 -7.23 -11.46 12.60
C SER A 231 -7.47 -9.95 12.56
N HIS A 232 -8.71 -9.51 12.37
CA HIS A 232 -9.08 -8.09 12.47
C HIS A 232 -8.79 -7.53 13.87
N VAL A 233 -9.26 -8.22 14.91
CA VAL A 233 -9.09 -7.81 16.32
C VAL A 233 -7.62 -7.62 16.68
N ARG A 234 -6.76 -8.60 16.36
CA ARG A 234 -5.32 -8.53 16.64
C ARG A 234 -4.64 -7.36 15.95
N ARG A 235 -5.09 -7.01 14.75
CA ARG A 235 -4.48 -5.99 13.88
C ARG A 235 -4.97 -4.58 14.18
N LEU A 236 -6.25 -4.42 14.49
CA LEU A 236 -6.92 -3.12 14.53
C LEU A 236 -7.17 -2.59 15.95
N ASN A 237 -7.18 -3.43 16.99
CA ASN A 237 -7.38 -2.92 18.35
C ASN A 237 -6.23 -2.05 18.85
N LYS A 238 -4.99 -2.41 18.51
CA LYS A 238 -3.81 -1.61 18.89
C LYS A 238 -3.88 -0.18 18.34
N PRO A 239 -4.08 0.06 17.03
CA PRO A 239 -4.18 1.42 16.50
C PRO A 239 -5.37 2.20 17.06
N ILE A 240 -6.53 1.57 17.29
CA ILE A 240 -7.68 2.23 17.96
C ILE A 240 -7.28 2.73 19.35
N ASN A 241 -6.62 1.89 20.14
CA ASN A 241 -6.16 2.28 21.48
C ASN A 241 -5.11 3.40 21.45
N GLN A 242 -4.29 3.48 20.39
CA GLN A 242 -3.34 4.57 20.19
C GLN A 242 -4.07 5.89 19.89
N ILE A 243 -5.12 5.86 19.07
CA ILE A 243 -5.99 7.01 18.80
C ILE A 243 -6.66 7.48 20.10
N ASN A 244 -7.31 6.59 20.85
CA ASN A 244 -7.98 6.92 22.12
C ASN A 244 -7.02 7.59 23.10
N ARG A 245 -5.83 7.01 23.28
CA ARG A 245 -4.80 7.57 24.16
C ARG A 245 -4.36 8.96 23.72
N THR A 246 -4.18 9.16 22.42
CA THR A 246 -3.76 10.46 21.87
C THR A 246 -4.85 11.51 22.00
N ALA A 247 -6.11 11.15 21.73
CA ALA A 247 -7.26 12.03 21.93
C ALA A 247 -7.40 12.45 23.40
N ALA A 248 -7.21 11.51 24.34
CA ALA A 248 -7.22 11.80 25.77
C ALA A 248 -6.06 12.74 26.17
N ALA A 249 -4.87 12.59 25.60
CA ALA A 249 -3.72 13.45 25.86
C ALA A 249 -3.96 14.90 25.36
N ILE A 250 -4.55 15.07 24.17
CA ILE A 250 -4.94 16.38 23.62
C ILE A 250 -6.00 17.03 24.51
N THR A 251 -7.07 16.28 24.85
CA THR A 251 -8.17 16.79 25.67
C THR A 251 -7.70 17.18 27.07
N SER A 252 -6.80 16.40 27.66
CA SER A 252 -6.22 16.67 28.98
C SER A 252 -5.19 17.81 28.97
N ARG A 253 -4.85 18.35 27.80
CA ARG A 253 -3.86 19.43 27.61
C ARG A 253 -2.53 19.17 28.33
N ILE A 254 -1.99 17.96 28.22
CA ILE A 254 -0.65 17.69 28.76
C ILE A 254 0.39 18.55 28.03
N GLN A 255 1.51 18.83 28.70
CA GLN A 255 2.48 19.85 28.29
C GLN A 255 2.94 19.71 26.83
N GLU A 256 3.22 18.49 26.40
CA GLU A 256 3.71 18.16 25.06
C GLU A 256 2.66 18.40 23.96
N PHE A 257 1.37 18.40 24.30
CA PHE A 257 0.24 18.59 23.38
C PHE A 257 -0.32 20.01 23.37
N THR A 258 0.29 20.96 24.09
CA THR A 258 -0.19 22.36 24.18
C THR A 258 -0.31 23.07 22.84
N ARG A 259 0.43 22.64 21.82
CA ARG A 259 0.35 23.18 20.45
C ARG A 259 -0.83 22.63 19.64
N ILE A 260 -1.43 21.54 20.10
CA ILE A 260 -2.57 20.91 19.45
C ILE A 260 -3.84 21.51 20.04
N PRO A 261 -4.72 22.14 19.24
CA PRO A 261 -5.95 22.71 19.75
C PRO A 261 -6.85 21.63 20.37
N SER A 262 -7.39 21.92 21.54
CA SER A 262 -8.37 21.06 22.22
C SER A 262 -9.79 21.66 22.21
N ASP A 263 -9.99 22.73 21.45
CA ASP A 263 -11.22 23.53 21.37
C ASP A 263 -12.14 23.12 20.22
N ARG A 264 -11.70 22.15 19.42
CA ARG A 264 -12.39 21.64 18.24
C ARG A 264 -12.51 20.12 18.33
N PRO A 265 -13.49 19.52 17.65
CA PRO A 265 -13.70 18.09 17.70
C PRO A 265 -12.51 17.31 17.10
N ILE A 266 -12.41 16.04 17.47
CA ILE A 266 -11.32 15.14 17.11
C ILE A 266 -11.87 13.97 16.29
N VAL A 267 -11.17 13.61 15.21
CA VAL A 267 -11.44 12.42 14.40
C VAL A 267 -10.21 11.53 14.37
N GLY A 268 -10.40 10.22 14.49
CA GLY A 268 -9.38 9.20 14.31
C GLY A 268 -9.36 8.66 12.88
N LEU A 269 -8.17 8.45 12.33
CA LEU A 269 -7.97 7.81 11.05
C LEU A 269 -6.87 6.75 11.17
N ILE A 270 -7.19 5.51 10.86
CA ILE A 270 -6.21 4.42 10.76
C ILE A 270 -5.97 4.19 9.28
N VAL A 271 -4.77 4.53 8.81
CA VAL A 271 -4.38 4.38 7.40
C VAL A 271 -3.62 3.09 7.24
N THR A 272 -4.07 2.24 6.33
CA THR A 272 -3.52 0.91 6.08
C THR A 272 -2.94 0.80 4.68
N LEU A 273 -1.87 0.03 4.51
CA LEU A 273 -1.24 -0.15 3.19
C LEU A 273 -2.12 -0.97 2.24
N GLY A 274 -2.83 -1.98 2.76
CA GLY A 274 -3.85 -2.72 2.02
C GLY A 274 -5.26 -2.39 2.52
N THR A 275 -6.26 -2.55 1.68
CA THR A 275 -7.65 -2.22 2.00
C THR A 275 -8.29 -3.28 2.91
N PHE A 276 -8.91 -2.85 4.01
CA PHE A 276 -9.70 -3.70 4.89
C PHE A 276 -11.19 -3.40 4.68
N ASP A 277 -11.77 -3.90 3.58
CA ASP A 277 -13.12 -3.52 3.11
C ASP A 277 -14.22 -3.68 4.17
N MET A 278 -14.09 -4.68 5.06
CA MET A 278 -15.06 -4.95 6.09
C MET A 278 -14.76 -4.27 7.43
N ALA A 279 -13.61 -3.61 7.61
CA ALA A 279 -13.19 -3.08 8.90
C ALA A 279 -14.12 -1.99 9.45
N ASN A 280 -14.76 -1.21 8.57
CA ASN A 280 -15.77 -0.22 8.96
C ASN A 280 -17.19 -0.78 8.96
N SER A 281 -17.40 -2.06 8.58
CA SER A 281 -18.74 -2.65 8.66
C SER A 281 -19.19 -2.80 10.12
N PRO A 282 -20.50 -2.67 10.43
CA PRO A 282 -21.01 -2.86 11.78
C PRO A 282 -20.64 -4.23 12.38
N ILE A 283 -20.54 -5.27 11.54
CA ILE A 283 -20.21 -6.63 11.95
C ILE A 283 -18.80 -6.70 12.52
N VAL A 284 -17.80 -6.24 11.77
CA VAL A 284 -16.41 -6.29 12.24
C VAL A 284 -16.19 -5.30 13.37
N ARG A 285 -16.76 -4.09 13.28
CA ARG A 285 -16.54 -3.08 14.33
C ARG A 285 -17.13 -3.49 15.68
N GLY A 286 -18.25 -4.22 15.70
CA GLY A 286 -18.82 -4.75 16.94
C GLY A 286 -17.83 -5.56 17.78
N GLU A 287 -16.82 -6.15 17.14
CA GLU A 287 -15.78 -6.98 17.78
C GLU A 287 -14.47 -6.21 18.07
N LEU A 288 -14.32 -5.01 17.53
CA LEU A 288 -13.13 -4.16 17.73
C LEU A 288 -13.24 -3.35 19.02
N ALA A 289 -12.09 -2.88 19.52
CA ALA A 289 -12.04 -1.95 20.65
C ALA A 289 -12.92 -0.71 20.38
N ALA A 290 -13.64 -0.27 21.41
CA ALA A 290 -14.44 0.96 21.32
C ALA A 290 -13.51 2.16 21.06
N ALA A 291 -13.86 3.01 20.09
CA ALA A 291 -13.16 4.27 19.91
C ALA A 291 -13.82 5.37 20.74
N ASP A 292 -13.00 6.16 21.41
CA ASP A 292 -13.45 7.30 22.24
C ASP A 292 -13.79 8.53 21.37
N VAL A 293 -13.33 8.53 20.12
CA VAL A 293 -13.60 9.54 19.09
C VAL A 293 -14.08 8.85 17.81
N PRO A 294 -14.88 9.52 16.95
CA PRO A 294 -15.24 8.99 15.65
C PRO A 294 -13.99 8.56 14.88
N THR A 295 -13.90 7.27 14.55
CA THR A 295 -12.69 6.68 13.96
C THR A 295 -13.04 5.87 12.72
N ALA A 296 -12.27 6.07 11.66
CA ALA A 296 -12.35 5.28 10.44
C ALA A 296 -11.05 4.55 10.14
N ILE A 297 -11.16 3.41 9.45
CA ILE A 297 -10.03 2.63 8.95
C ILE A 297 -10.05 2.73 7.43
N ILE A 298 -9.00 3.27 6.83
CA ILE A 298 -8.95 3.54 5.39
C ILE A 298 -7.75 2.89 4.73
N GLY A 299 -7.89 2.61 3.44
CA GLY A 299 -6.76 2.30 2.58
C GLY A 299 -5.92 3.55 2.30
N VAL A 300 -4.65 3.37 1.95
CA VAL A 300 -3.78 4.49 1.58
C VAL A 300 -4.22 5.16 0.27
N ASP A 301 -4.85 4.42 -0.62
CA ASP A 301 -5.48 4.90 -1.85
C ASP A 301 -6.62 5.89 -1.57
N GLU A 302 -7.42 5.64 -0.52
CA GLU A 302 -8.44 6.59 -0.06
C GLU A 302 -7.81 7.86 0.51
N LEU A 303 -6.70 7.75 1.25
CA LEU A 303 -5.94 8.91 1.71
C LEU A 303 -5.37 9.73 0.53
N GLU A 304 -4.79 9.05 -0.45
CA GLU A 304 -4.21 9.67 -1.65
C GLU A 304 -5.24 10.51 -2.42
N GLN A 305 -6.52 10.11 -2.37
CA GLN A 305 -7.64 10.88 -2.88
C GLN A 305 -8.10 11.97 -1.90
N LEU A 306 -8.16 11.67 -0.59
CA LEU A 306 -8.54 12.61 0.47
C LEU A 306 -7.78 13.93 0.32
N VAL A 307 -6.46 13.83 0.26
CA VAL A 307 -5.57 14.98 0.37
C VAL A 307 -5.64 15.89 -0.84
N MET A 308 -6.25 15.42 -1.94
CA MET A 308 -6.51 16.20 -3.14
C MET A 308 -7.86 16.93 -3.10
N THR A 309 -8.67 16.71 -2.09
CA THR A 309 -9.93 17.44 -1.86
C THR A 309 -9.65 18.92 -1.57
N GLU A 310 -10.52 19.84 -1.99
CA GLU A 310 -10.49 21.25 -1.56
C GLU A 310 -10.54 21.34 -0.01
N THR A 311 -9.61 22.07 0.61
CA THR A 311 -9.49 22.12 2.08
C THR A 311 -10.77 22.54 2.77
N THR A 312 -11.50 23.52 2.24
CA THR A 312 -12.77 23.98 2.82
C THR A 312 -13.81 22.86 2.86
N GLY A 313 -13.84 22.01 1.83
CA GLY A 313 -14.66 20.81 1.77
C GLY A 313 -14.19 19.74 2.75
N LEU A 314 -12.88 19.49 2.82
CA LEU A 314 -12.31 18.47 3.71
C LEU A 314 -12.47 18.82 5.20
N ASP A 315 -12.18 20.07 5.60
CA ASP A 315 -12.32 20.56 6.98
C ASP A 315 -13.79 20.51 7.44
N ALA A 316 -14.72 20.92 6.57
CA ALA A 316 -16.16 20.84 6.86
C ALA A 316 -16.64 19.39 6.97
N PHE A 317 -16.25 18.53 6.03
CA PHE A 317 -16.60 17.11 6.05
C PHE A 317 -16.07 16.40 7.30
N MET A 318 -14.80 16.60 7.63
CA MET A 318 -14.20 15.98 8.82
C MET A 318 -14.82 16.52 10.12
N ALA A 319 -15.18 17.80 10.18
CA ALA A 319 -15.92 18.35 11.31
C ALA A 319 -17.34 17.76 11.41
N GLU A 320 -18.03 17.52 10.31
CA GLU A 320 -19.33 16.85 10.28
C GLU A 320 -19.22 15.40 10.76
N VAL A 321 -18.24 14.66 10.27
CA VAL A 321 -17.88 13.31 10.72
C VAL A 321 -17.64 13.27 12.23
N ALA A 322 -16.91 14.26 12.76
CA ALA A 322 -16.60 14.33 14.18
C ALA A 322 -17.84 14.52 15.07
N ASN A 323 -18.93 15.05 14.50
CA ASN A 323 -20.20 15.26 15.19
C ASN A 323 -21.18 14.09 14.97
N HIS A 324 -20.88 13.14 14.09
CA HIS A 324 -21.69 11.94 13.90
C HIS A 324 -21.43 10.93 15.01
N GLN A 325 -22.41 10.75 15.91
CA GLN A 325 -22.42 9.68 16.90
C GLN A 325 -22.98 8.39 16.28
N ALA A 326 -22.15 7.65 15.56
CA ALA A 326 -22.47 6.27 15.21
C ALA A 326 -21.84 5.34 16.24
N ALA A 327 -22.64 4.57 16.98
CA ALA A 327 -22.15 3.54 17.88
C ALA A 327 -21.65 2.32 17.07
N PRO A 328 -20.51 1.67 17.43
CA PRO A 328 -19.58 1.92 18.54
C PRO A 328 -18.35 2.79 18.15
N GLY A 329 -18.57 3.95 17.53
CA GLY A 329 -17.53 4.85 17.05
C GLY A 329 -17.02 4.47 15.66
N VAL A 330 -17.89 3.93 14.80
CA VAL A 330 -17.63 3.70 13.36
C VAL A 330 -17.99 4.97 12.63
N VAL A 331 -17.06 5.53 11.87
CA VAL A 331 -17.47 6.41 10.78
C VAL A 331 -17.48 5.57 9.52
N ASP A 332 -18.68 5.29 9.02
CA ASP A 332 -18.79 4.71 7.68
C ASP A 332 -18.43 5.81 6.68
N LEU A 333 -17.23 5.69 6.11
CA LEU A 333 -16.74 6.60 5.09
C LEU A 333 -17.23 6.21 3.69
N THR A 334 -18.14 5.25 3.53
CA THR A 334 -18.78 4.95 2.21
C THR A 334 -19.56 6.14 1.65
N GLY A 335 -19.84 7.14 2.48
CA GLY A 335 -20.36 8.46 2.10
C GLY A 335 -19.29 9.53 1.89
N TRP A 336 -18.02 9.16 1.68
CA TRP A 336 -16.97 10.08 1.26
C TRP A 336 -17.55 10.94 0.15
N PRO A 337 -17.61 12.27 0.31
CA PRO A 337 -18.35 13.00 -0.67
C PRO A 337 -17.58 12.82 -1.97
N LYS A 338 -18.30 12.73 -3.08
CA LYS A 338 -17.73 12.93 -4.41
C LYS A 338 -17.30 14.39 -4.49
N ILE A 339 -16.36 14.79 -3.63
CA ILE A 339 -15.90 16.16 -3.50
C ILE A 339 -15.08 16.43 -4.74
N THR A 340 -15.22 17.64 -5.26
CA THR A 340 -14.35 18.19 -6.28
C THR A 340 -12.90 18.00 -5.85
N THR A 341 -12.16 17.21 -6.62
CA THR A 341 -10.72 17.08 -6.45
C THR A 341 -10.04 18.29 -7.06
N ARG A 342 -8.98 18.78 -6.42
CA ARG A 342 -8.14 19.89 -6.91
C ARG A 342 -7.28 19.52 -8.11
N GLY A 343 -7.31 18.25 -8.52
CA GLY A 343 -6.50 17.71 -9.61
C GLY A 343 -5.86 16.37 -9.23
N ALA A 344 -4.85 15.99 -10.01
CA ALA A 344 -4.08 14.77 -9.79
C ALA A 344 -3.08 14.94 -8.64
N ASN A 345 -2.80 13.84 -7.93
CA ASN A 345 -1.86 13.82 -6.82
C ASN A 345 -0.41 14.03 -7.33
N PRO A 346 0.28 15.11 -6.91
CA PRO A 346 1.61 15.44 -7.43
C PRO A 346 2.69 14.43 -7.02
N ILE A 347 2.53 13.75 -5.88
CA ILE A 347 3.48 12.72 -5.42
C ILE A 347 3.37 11.49 -6.33
N LEU A 348 2.15 11.05 -6.61
CA LEU A 348 1.90 9.91 -7.50
C LEU A 348 2.32 10.22 -8.94
N ASN A 349 1.99 11.41 -9.45
CA ASN A 349 2.41 11.84 -10.78
C ASN A 349 3.93 11.88 -10.90
N ALA A 350 4.63 12.50 -9.95
CA ALA A 350 6.09 12.55 -9.97
C ALA A 350 6.71 11.14 -9.92
N ALA A 351 6.13 10.23 -9.14
CA ALA A 351 6.57 8.84 -9.08
C ALA A 351 6.33 8.08 -10.40
N PHE A 352 5.19 8.30 -11.04
CA PHE A 352 4.82 7.70 -12.32
C PHE A 352 5.69 8.23 -13.47
N ASP A 353 5.87 9.54 -13.55
CA ASP A 353 6.67 10.22 -14.58
C ASP A 353 8.16 9.84 -14.50
N ALA A 354 8.64 9.49 -13.29
CA ALA A 354 9.99 9.02 -13.05
C ALA A 354 10.24 7.55 -13.46
N LEU A 355 9.21 6.81 -13.89
CA LEU A 355 9.39 5.44 -14.36
C LEU A 355 10.11 5.41 -15.72
N PRO A 356 11.21 4.63 -15.88
CA PRO A 356 11.96 4.57 -17.13
C PRO A 356 11.10 4.30 -18.38
N ALA A 357 10.12 3.40 -18.29
CA ALA A 357 9.22 3.12 -19.41
C ALA A 357 8.32 4.33 -19.74
N ILE A 358 7.82 5.03 -18.74
CA ILE A 358 6.92 6.18 -18.92
C ILE A 358 7.67 7.37 -19.51
N THR A 359 8.83 7.70 -18.95
CA THR A 359 9.68 8.78 -19.48
C THR A 359 9.99 8.56 -20.97
N LYS A 360 10.31 7.32 -21.37
CA LYS A 360 10.60 7.00 -22.76
C LYS A 360 9.37 7.13 -23.67
N VAL A 361 8.20 6.67 -23.21
CA VAL A 361 6.93 6.82 -23.95
C VAL A 361 6.55 8.29 -24.12
N GLN A 362 6.76 9.13 -23.10
CA GLN A 362 6.53 10.57 -23.19
C GLN A 362 7.44 11.23 -24.22
N GLN A 363 8.74 10.92 -24.20
CA GLN A 363 9.71 11.42 -25.19
C GLN A 363 9.30 11.06 -26.63
N TRP A 364 8.79 9.85 -26.86
CA TRP A 364 8.29 9.44 -28.17
C TRP A 364 7.05 10.21 -28.61
N ARG A 365 6.11 10.46 -27.69
CA ARG A 365 4.91 11.27 -27.97
C ARG A 365 5.29 12.69 -28.36
N GLU A 366 6.24 13.29 -27.66
CA GLU A 366 6.75 14.62 -27.97
C GLU A 366 7.48 14.67 -29.31
N ALA A 367 8.33 13.68 -29.61
CA ALA A 367 9.02 13.60 -30.89
C ALA A 367 8.03 13.52 -32.06
N ARG A 368 7.01 12.66 -31.96
CA ARG A 368 5.94 12.53 -32.96
C ARG A 368 5.10 13.80 -33.11
N ALA A 369 4.83 14.52 -32.02
CA ALA A 369 4.09 15.78 -32.09
C ALA A 369 4.87 16.91 -32.79
N ARG A 370 6.20 16.80 -32.88
CA ARG A 370 7.07 17.76 -33.59
C ARG A 370 7.31 17.40 -35.05
N GLU A 371 6.94 16.20 -35.49
CA GLU A 371 6.96 15.84 -36.90
C GLU A 371 5.84 16.60 -37.62
N PRO A 372 6.13 17.42 -38.65
CA PRO A 372 5.08 18.07 -39.43
C PRO A 372 4.20 16.98 -40.05
N GLY A 373 2.88 17.09 -39.82
CA GLY A 373 1.90 16.20 -40.44
C GLY A 373 2.03 16.21 -41.97
N PRO A 374 1.68 15.10 -42.64
CA PRO A 374 1.80 14.96 -44.09
C PRO A 374 1.05 16.03 -44.87
#